data_AF-A0A8J3L8C5-F1
#
_entry.id   AF-A0A8J3L8C5-F1
#
_cell.length_a   1.000
_cell.length_b   1.000
_cell.length_c   1.000
_cell.angle_alpha   90.00
_cell.angle_beta   90.00
_cell.angle_gamma   90.00
#
_symmetry.space_group_name_H-M   'P 1'
#
loop_
_entity.id
_entity.type
_entity.pdbx_description
1 polymer ?
#
loop_
_entity_poly.entity_id
_entity_poly.type
_entity_poly.pdbx_seq_one_letter_code
_entity_poly.pdbx_strand_id
1 'polypeptide(L)' 'MFWWRRRKAAAGKWIVVVSRVRPLDPNSGGRDELRWPEPRDAEHATDSRDAADTLAGRLTAGDGVQRGHQRVKVLFTGH' A
#
# COMPACT_ATOMS: atom_id res chain seq x y z
N MET A 1 35.37 -22.45 -8.69
CA MET A 1 34.33 -21.58 -9.28
C MET A 1 32.99 -21.95 -8.68
N PHE A 2 32.56 -21.25 -7.63
CA PHE A 2 31.31 -21.56 -6.95
C PHE A 2 30.14 -20.95 -7.73
N TRP A 3 29.46 -21.78 -8.52
CA TRP A 3 28.17 -21.47 -9.11
C TRP A 3 27.10 -21.48 -8.02
N TRP A 4 26.91 -20.34 -7.35
CA TRP A 4 25.70 -20.13 -6.58
C TRP A 4 24.56 -19.88 -7.57
N ARG A 5 23.72 -20.90 -7.78
CA ARG A 5 22.34 -20.67 -8.22
C ARG A 5 21.75 -19.66 -7.24
N ARG A 6 21.66 -18.40 -7.68
CA ARG A 6 20.85 -17.36 -7.05
C ARG A 6 19.47 -17.99 -6.92
N ARG A 7 19.12 -18.46 -5.71
CA ARG A 7 17.77 -18.96 -5.44
C ARG A 7 16.85 -17.88 -5.99
N LYS A 8 15.90 -18.26 -6.87
CA LYS A 8 14.79 -17.41 -7.27
C LYS A 8 14.31 -16.73 -5.99
N ALA A 9 14.64 -15.46 -5.79
CA ALA A 9 13.88 -14.65 -4.86
C ALA A 9 12.45 -14.81 -5.35
N ALA A 10 11.55 -15.32 -4.51
CA ALA A 10 10.14 -15.42 -4.86
C ALA A 10 9.77 -14.09 -5.54
N ALA A 11 9.34 -14.17 -6.80
CA ALA A 11 9.22 -13.01 -7.68
C ALA A 11 8.05 -12.17 -7.18
N GLY A 12 8.32 -11.36 -6.15
CA GLY A 12 7.33 -10.58 -5.45
C GLY A 12 7.70 -9.12 -5.44
N LYS A 13 6.68 -8.27 -5.54
CA LYS A 13 6.79 -6.81 -5.52
C LYS A 13 6.03 -6.28 -4.31
N TRP A 14 6.61 -5.31 -3.63
CA TRP A 14 5.92 -4.51 -2.64
C TRP A 14 5.20 -3.36 -3.34
N ILE A 15 3.96 -3.09 -2.97
CA ILE A 15 3.13 -2.05 -3.55
C ILE A 15 2.68 -1.13 -2.42
N VAL A 16 2.99 0.15 -2.53
CA VAL A 16 2.47 1.20 -1.65
C VAL A 16 1.29 1.86 -2.36
N VAL A 17 0.11 1.78 -1.76
CA VAL A 17 -1.13 2.32 -2.29
C VAL A 17 -1.57 3.51 -1.45
N VAL A 18 -1.79 4.65 -2.09
CA VAL A 18 -2.44 5.82 -1.49
C VAL A 18 -3.89 5.87 -1.96
N SER A 19 -4.82 5.85 -1.01
CA SER A 19 -6.26 5.88 -1.29
C SER A 19 -6.94 7.03 -0.58
N ARG A 20 -7.98 7.59 -1.19
CA ARG A 20 -8.86 8.56 -0.51
C ARG A 20 -9.80 7.84 0.41
N VAL A 21 -9.78 8.27 1.67
CA VAL A 21 -10.77 7.88 2.66
C VAL A 21 -12.10 8.47 2.27
N ARG A 22 -13.08 7.61 2.03
CA ARG A 22 -14.46 8.08 1.92
C ARG A 22 -14.98 8.46 3.31
N PRO A 23 -15.79 9.53 3.40
CA PRO A 23 -16.49 9.83 4.63
C PRO A 23 -17.26 8.58 5.09
N LEU A 24 -17.18 8.26 6.38
CA LEU A 24 -18.09 7.28 6.96
C LEU A 24 -19.49 7.85 6.86
N ASP A 25 -20.36 7.20 6.09
CA ASP A 25 -21.78 7.52 6.14
C ASP A 25 -22.28 7.12 7.54
N PRO A 26 -22.81 8.07 8.34
CA PRO A 26 -23.22 7.79 9.71
C PRO A 26 -24.41 6.82 9.81
N ASN A 27 -25.11 6.55 8.71
CA ASN A 27 -26.21 5.59 8.62
C ASN A 27 -25.80 4.23 8.01
N SER A 28 -24.55 4.10 7.51
CA SER A 28 -24.05 2.86 6.93
C SER A 28 -23.14 2.15 7.94
N GLY A 29 -23.49 0.90 8.27
CA GLY A 29 -22.91 0.08 9.35
C GLY A 29 -21.44 -0.35 9.22
N GLY A 30 -20.58 0.46 8.61
CA GLY A 30 -19.14 0.21 8.47
C GLY A 30 -18.62 0.44 7.06
N ARG A 31 -17.28 0.44 6.91
CA ARG A 31 -16.61 0.50 5.60
C ARG A 31 -16.50 -0.90 5.01
N ASP A 32 -17.39 -1.22 4.08
CA ASP A 32 -17.28 -2.42 3.25
C ASP A 32 -16.37 -2.15 2.03
N GLU A 33 -15.07 -2.43 2.18
CA GLU A 33 -14.09 -2.25 1.10
C GLU A 33 -14.24 -3.28 -0.05
N LEU A 34 -14.97 -4.38 0.17
CA LEU A 34 -15.19 -5.42 -0.84
C LEU A 34 -16.28 -4.98 -1.82
N ARG A 35 -17.40 -4.48 -1.29
CA ARG A 35 -18.53 -4.01 -2.10
C ARG A 35 -18.30 -2.61 -2.65
N TRP A 36 -17.53 -1.79 -1.93
CA TRP A 36 -17.23 -0.42 -2.30
C TRP A 36 -15.74 -0.19 -2.07
N PRO A 37 -14.86 -0.28 -3.08
CA PRO A 37 -13.44 0.02 -2.88
C PRO A 37 -13.21 1.53 -2.70
N GLU A 38 -12.24 1.91 -1.85
CA GLU A 38 -11.78 3.30 -1.76
C GLU A 38 -11.06 3.70 -3.07
N PRO A 39 -11.25 4.94 -3.57
CA PRO A 39 -10.54 5.42 -4.76
C PRO A 39 -9.04 5.45 -4.50
N ARG A 40 -8.26 4.87 -5.40
CA ARG A 40 -6.79 4.88 -5.33
C ARG A 40 -6.27 6.09 -6.10
N ASP A 41 -5.53 6.95 -5.43
CA ASP A 41 -4.93 8.13 -6.04
C ASP A 41 -3.56 7.81 -6.64
N ALA A 42 -2.81 6.91 -6.00
CA ALA A 42 -1.47 6.53 -6.44
C ALA A 42 -1.11 5.10 -6.00
N GLU A 43 -0.30 4.44 -6.82
CA GLU A 43 0.31 3.15 -6.52
C GLU A 43 1.80 3.18 -6.89
N HIS A 44 2.65 2.67 -6.00
CA HIS A 44 4.09 2.61 -6.20
C HIS A 44 4.60 1.20 -5.94
N ALA A 45 5.11 0.54 -6.98
CA ALA A 45 5.73 -0.78 -6.87
C ALA A 45 7.24 -0.67 -6.61
N THR A 46 7.76 -1.56 -5.76
CA THR A 46 9.18 -1.67 -5.46
C THR A 46 9.57 -3.12 -5.14
N ASP A 47 10.82 -3.45 -5.38
CA ASP A 47 11.37 -4.80 -5.19
C ASP A 47 11.87 -5.02 -3.76
N SER A 48 11.90 -3.95 -2.95
CA SER A 48 12.42 -3.95 -1.59
C SER A 48 11.35 -3.51 -0.60
N ARG A 49 11.17 -4.32 0.46
CA ARG A 49 10.29 -3.98 1.59
C ARG A 49 10.70 -2.68 2.25
N ASP A 50 11.99 -2.50 2.48
CA ASP A 50 12.54 -1.31 3.14
C ASP A 50 12.25 -0.02 2.37
N ALA A 51 12.33 -0.08 1.04
CA ALA A 51 11.96 1.02 0.17
C ALA A 51 10.44 1.32 0.23
N ALA A 52 9.61 0.28 0.32
CA ALA A 52 8.16 0.43 0.48
C ALA A 52 7.81 1.07 1.83
N ASP A 53 8.43 0.59 2.92
CA ASP A 53 8.22 1.11 4.27
C ASP A 53 8.71 2.57 4.40
N THR A 54 9.87 2.89 3.82
CA THR A 54 10.37 4.28 3.76
C THR A 54 9.43 5.20 3.00
N LEU A 55 8.93 4.76 1.85
CA LEU A 55 7.97 5.53 1.05
C LEU A 55 6.65 5.71 1.81
N ALA A 56 6.14 4.65 2.45
CA ALA A 56 4.93 4.70 3.24
C ALA A 56 5.06 5.65 4.43
N GLY A 57 6.20 5.65 5.12
CA GLY A 57 6.49 6.59 6.20
C GLY A 57 6.45 8.05 5.73
N ARG A 58 7.06 8.35 4.58
CA ARG A 58 7.01 9.70 3.98
C ARG A 58 5.60 10.11 3.59
N LEU A 59 4.83 9.22 2.97
CA LEU A 59 3.46 9.50 2.55
C LEU A 59 2.51 9.68 3.74
N THR A 60 2.73 8.94 4.83
CA THR A 60 1.95 9.05 6.07
C THR A 60 2.14 10.40 6.76
N ALA A 61 3.28 11.05 6.55
CA ALA A 61 3.54 12.40 7.04
C ALA A 61 2.79 13.50 6.24
N GLY A 62 2.13 13.16 5.13
CA GLY A 62 1.38 14.12 4.33
C GLY A 62 0.07 14.59 4.98
N ASP A 63 -0.30 15.84 4.73
CA ASP A 63 -1.50 16.49 5.28
C ASP A 63 -2.79 15.69 5.03
N GLY A 64 -2.94 15.09 3.85
CA GLY A 64 -4.11 14.30 3.51
C GLY A 64 -4.30 13.09 4.44
N VAL A 65 -3.20 12.44 4.86
CA VAL A 65 -3.24 11.30 5.78
C VAL A 65 -3.45 11.77 7.22
N GLN A 66 -2.75 12.82 7.63
CA GLN A 66 -2.86 13.41 8.98
C GLN A 66 -4.27 13.92 9.29
N ARG A 67 -4.95 14.49 8.29
CA ARG A 67 -6.34 14.95 8.40
C ARG A 67 -7.38 13.85 8.17
N GLY A 68 -6.94 12.60 7.94
CA GLY A 68 -7.83 11.44 7.77
C GLY A 68 -8.55 11.38 6.42
N HIS A 69 -8.14 12.18 5.43
CA HIS A 69 -8.70 12.18 4.08
C HIS A 69 -8.05 11.15 3.16
N GLN A 70 -6.84 10.68 3.50
CA GLN A 70 -6.09 9.68 2.75
C GLN A 70 -5.58 8.57 3.66
N ARG A 71 -5.33 7.42 3.08
CA ARG A 71 -4.73 6.25 3.72
C ARG A 71 -3.62 5.70 2.86
N VAL A 72 -2.58 5.20 3.52
CA VAL A 72 -1.46 4.51 2.89
C VAL A 72 -1.51 3.04 3.28
N LYS A 73 -1.46 2.12 2.31
CA LYS A 73 -1.40 0.67 2.54
C LYS A 73 -0.16 0.11 1.86
N VAL A 74 0.58 -0.73 2.55
CA VAL A 74 1.70 -1.49 1.97
C VAL A 74 1.25 -2.92 1.76
N LEU A 75 1.35 -3.41 0.53
CA LEU A 75 0.95 -4.73 0.11
C LEU A 75 2.16 -5.49 -0.44
N PHE A 76 2.21 -6.79 -0.23
CA PHE A 76 3.17 -7.66 -0.92
C PHE A 76 2.42 -8.49 -1.95
N THR A 77 2.95 -8.50 -3.17
CA THR A 77 2.43 -9.27 -4.30
C THR A 77 3.51 -10.23 -4.74
N GLY A 78 3.48 -11.47 -4.25
CA GLY A 78 4.44 -12.51 -4.60
C GLY A 78 3.81 -13.89 -4.41
N HIS A 79 4.26 -14.85 -5.21
CA HIS A 79 3.80 -16.24 -5.21
C HIS A 79 4.57 -17.09 -4.19
#